data_AF-A0A5J4YLU3-F1
#
_entry.id   AF-A0A5J4YLU3-F1
#
_cell.length_a   1.000
_cell.length_b   1.000
_cell.length_c   1.000
_cell.angle_alpha   90.00
_cell.angle_beta   90.00
_cell.angle_gamma   90.00
#
_symmetry.space_group_name_H-M   'P 1'
#
loop_
_entity.id
_entity.type
_entity.pdbx_description
1 polymer ?
#
loop_
_entity_poly.entity_id
_entity_poly.type
_entity_poly.pdbx_seq_one_letter_code
_entity_poly.pdbx_strand_id
1 'polypeptide(L)'
;MDTRKHGMLASGLMLLCVLHVLVRGTQAQASAGIVYGIERDTVEKNVFAIDFSAGLGMEPTTTLVANMTKAAAEDPDFPQQCIGYVNGVTRTGALYEFSPNGLAYDGDSRLYFAAFDRFGMTASRLCFYSFETNSFGLAASLGPTVTAAAFDPNTYQYVWIDQGALQSEGGILVLQFARLDRTTGQIMERVTNTLFRDVTTDPNAPAAELPFTYRGGDLAIDATGMLYGSSVGTGGGFKYFFSIDLDYAAGDLGATPGTAYAYRLIHADPADSTQVSTLTGFATADQLAFDADGRLISQDSERGIFSVVDTATGANGELGVEGVDFVRLFQFGVLRTFADLASALVFEAPTPTPSPSPSPSPSPSPSPSPSPSPSPSPSPSPSPSPSPSPSPSHRAHRVAVAIAVAVAVAVTVTVAVAVAIAIASADASARVLLLPRRRRRRVRRGNTAAG
;
A
#
# COMPACT_ATOMS: atom_id res chain seq x y z
N MET A 1 3.14 -37.98 36.77
CA MET A 1 4.27 -37.34 36.07
C MET A 1 3.82 -37.02 34.64
N ASP A 2 3.12 -35.90 34.37
CA ASP A 2 2.99 -35.42 32.98
C ASP A 2 2.48 -33.97 32.78
N THR A 3 2.78 -33.05 33.71
CA THR A 3 2.35 -31.64 33.59
C THR A 3 3.44 -30.70 33.07
N ARG A 4 4.68 -31.17 32.90
CA ARG A 4 5.81 -30.31 32.48
C ARG A 4 6.01 -30.19 30.97
N LYS A 5 5.44 -31.08 30.15
CA LYS A 5 5.64 -31.05 28.69
C LYS A 5 4.69 -30.10 27.94
N HIS A 6 3.53 -29.78 28.51
CA HIS A 6 2.55 -28.89 27.87
C HIS A 6 2.86 -27.39 28.07
N GLY A 7 3.54 -27.02 29.16
CA GLY A 7 3.94 -25.62 29.42
C GLY A 7 5.06 -25.11 28.50
N MET A 8 5.99 -25.97 28.08
CA MET A 8 7.11 -25.56 27.23
C MET A 8 6.71 -25.32 25.77
N LEU A 9 5.75 -26.08 25.22
CA LEU A 9 5.23 -25.81 23.88
C LEU A 9 4.38 -24.54 23.83
N ALA A 10 3.57 -24.26 24.85
CA ALA A 10 2.76 -23.05 24.93
C ALA A 10 3.63 -21.77 25.08
N SER A 11 4.69 -21.82 25.90
CA SER A 11 5.65 -20.71 26.01
C SER A 11 6.51 -20.54 24.75
N GLY A 12 6.86 -21.61 24.05
CA GLY A 12 7.61 -21.53 22.79
C GLY A 12 6.78 -20.90 21.65
N LEU A 13 5.48 -21.22 21.58
CA LEU A 13 4.57 -20.65 20.59
C LEU A 13 4.25 -19.17 20.89
N MET A 14 4.05 -18.82 22.17
CA MET A 14 3.91 -17.42 22.62
C MET A 14 5.17 -16.60 22.32
N LEU A 15 6.37 -17.16 22.56
CA LEU A 15 7.62 -16.46 22.28
C LEU A 15 7.83 -16.28 20.77
N LEU A 16 7.46 -17.27 19.94
CA LEU A 16 7.50 -17.13 18.48
C LEU A 16 6.49 -16.10 17.95
N CYS A 17 5.28 -16.05 18.53
CA CYS A 17 4.27 -15.04 18.21
C CYS A 17 4.74 -13.64 18.62
N VAL A 18 5.27 -13.48 19.83
CA VAL A 18 5.81 -12.20 20.31
C VAL A 18 7.02 -11.77 19.48
N LEU A 19 7.89 -12.70 19.06
CA LEU A 19 9.02 -12.41 18.19
C LEU A 19 8.57 -12.07 16.76
N HIS A 20 7.55 -12.75 16.20
CA HIS A 20 6.95 -12.38 14.90
C HIS A 20 6.27 -11.01 14.95
N VAL A 21 5.58 -10.69 16.04
CA VAL A 21 4.94 -9.38 16.26
C VAL A 21 5.98 -8.28 16.44
N LEU A 22 7.08 -8.53 17.18
CA LEU A 22 8.18 -7.58 17.34
C LEU A 22 8.99 -7.38 16.06
N VAL A 23 9.25 -8.43 15.28
CA VAL A 23 9.97 -8.31 14.00
C VAL A 23 9.14 -7.55 12.97
N ARG A 24 7.81 -7.79 12.89
CA ARG A 24 6.91 -6.98 12.06
C ARG A 24 6.77 -5.54 12.59
N GLY A 25 6.72 -5.34 13.90
CA GLY A 25 6.71 -4.02 14.53
C GLY A 25 7.98 -3.19 14.25
N THR A 26 9.13 -3.84 14.04
CA THR A 26 10.36 -3.16 13.62
C THR A 26 10.50 -2.94 12.12
N GLN A 27 9.72 -3.64 11.28
CA GLN A 27 9.72 -3.44 9.83
C GLN A 27 8.69 -2.37 9.39
N ALA A 28 7.56 -2.24 10.09
CA ALA A 28 6.51 -1.29 9.73
C ALA A 28 6.87 0.20 9.93
N GLN A 29 7.96 0.50 10.65
CA GLN A 29 8.41 1.89 10.89
C GLN A 29 9.41 2.39 9.84
N ALA A 30 9.78 1.57 8.84
CA ALA A 30 10.86 1.89 7.91
C ALA A 30 10.49 2.89 6.80
N SER A 31 9.21 3.23 6.62
CA SER A 31 8.73 4.05 5.50
C SER A 31 8.05 5.37 5.90
N ALA A 32 8.13 5.79 7.17
CA ALA A 32 7.58 7.08 7.61
C ALA A 32 8.26 8.24 6.85
N GLY A 33 7.49 8.95 6.04
CA GLY A 33 7.95 10.09 5.25
C GLY A 33 8.41 9.72 3.84
N ILE A 34 8.19 8.47 3.41
CA ILE A 34 8.51 8.03 2.04
C ILE A 34 7.28 8.20 1.14
N VAL A 35 7.50 8.89 0.02
CA VAL A 35 6.56 8.96 -1.11
C VAL A 35 7.18 8.20 -2.27
N TYR A 36 6.46 7.26 -2.84
CA TYR A 36 6.88 6.52 -4.03
C TYR A 36 6.39 7.22 -5.28
N GLY A 37 7.20 7.22 -6.34
CA GLY A 37 6.90 7.89 -7.61
C GLY A 37 7.18 7.01 -8.81
N ILE A 38 6.39 7.10 -9.89
CA ILE A 38 6.76 6.55 -11.20
C ILE A 38 7.19 7.67 -12.16
N GLU A 39 8.28 7.43 -12.91
CA GLU A 39 8.80 8.37 -13.90
C GLU A 39 7.87 8.57 -15.10
N ARG A 40 7.69 9.84 -15.50
CA ARG A 40 6.98 10.21 -16.73
C ARG A 40 7.92 10.18 -17.94
N ASP A 41 8.39 8.98 -18.29
CA ASP A 41 9.27 8.80 -19.46
C ASP A 41 8.65 7.81 -20.46
N THR A 42 9.01 7.96 -21.74
CA THR A 42 8.44 7.16 -22.86
C THR A 42 9.32 5.99 -23.27
N VAL A 43 10.46 5.81 -22.60
CA VAL A 43 11.49 4.81 -22.85
C VAL A 43 11.71 3.97 -21.58
N GLU A 44 11.96 4.61 -20.45
CA GLU A 44 12.15 3.95 -19.16
C GLU A 44 11.00 4.21 -18.20
N LYS A 45 10.65 3.20 -17.40
CA LYS A 45 9.68 3.32 -16.31
C LYS A 45 10.35 2.95 -15.02
N ASN A 46 10.83 3.96 -14.31
CA ASN A 46 11.46 3.81 -13.02
C ASN A 46 10.46 4.13 -11.91
N VAL A 47 10.43 3.27 -10.89
CA VAL A 47 9.76 3.50 -9.61
C VAL A 47 10.81 4.01 -8.64
N PHE A 48 10.54 5.12 -7.97
CA PHE A 48 11.43 5.76 -7.01
C PHE A 48 10.77 5.85 -5.63
N ALA A 49 11.60 5.98 -4.60
CA ALA A 49 11.22 6.40 -3.27
C ALA A 49 11.85 7.76 -2.99
N ILE A 50 11.03 8.69 -2.51
CA ILE A 50 11.40 10.05 -2.13
C ILE A 50 11.22 10.14 -0.62
N ASP A 51 12.32 10.30 0.10
CA ASP A 51 12.35 10.30 1.57
C ASP A 51 12.40 11.73 2.10
N PHE A 52 11.26 12.17 2.66
CA PHE A 52 11.06 13.46 3.31
C PHE A 52 11.32 13.41 4.83
N SER A 53 11.82 12.31 5.38
CA SER A 53 12.06 12.15 6.84
C SER A 53 13.02 13.19 7.43
N ALA A 54 13.82 13.86 6.60
CA ALA A 54 14.68 14.97 7.01
C ALA A 54 13.92 16.26 7.37
N GLY A 55 12.62 16.36 7.02
CA GLY A 55 11.76 17.50 7.31
C GLY A 55 11.73 18.58 6.21
N LEU A 56 10.80 19.54 6.34
CA LEU A 56 10.58 20.62 5.38
C LEU A 56 11.81 21.54 5.26
N GLY A 57 12.13 21.95 4.02
CA GLY A 57 13.28 22.81 3.71
C GLY A 57 14.62 22.07 3.56
N MET A 58 14.65 20.76 3.82
CA MET A 58 15.76 19.88 3.49
C MET A 58 15.51 19.23 2.12
N GLU A 59 16.57 19.02 1.32
CA GLU A 59 16.44 18.24 0.10
C GLU A 59 16.10 16.78 0.45
N PRO A 60 14.98 16.23 -0.02
CA PRO A 60 14.64 14.84 0.23
C PRO A 60 15.58 13.92 -0.54
N THR A 61 15.82 12.72 -0.01
CA THR A 61 16.65 11.73 -0.71
C THR A 61 15.84 10.93 -1.70
N THR A 62 16.42 10.57 -2.84
CA THR A 62 15.75 9.78 -3.88
C THR A 62 16.47 8.45 -4.10
N THR A 63 15.71 7.36 -4.07
CA THR A 63 16.22 6.00 -4.26
C THR A 63 15.45 5.32 -5.39
N LEU A 64 16.14 4.69 -6.34
CA LEU A 64 15.50 3.83 -7.33
C LEU A 64 15.01 2.56 -6.63
N VAL A 65 13.70 2.33 -6.68
CA VAL A 65 13.04 1.14 -6.12
C VAL A 65 13.05 0.02 -7.14
N ALA A 66 12.57 0.29 -8.35
CA ALA A 66 12.50 -0.71 -9.42
C ALA A 66 12.61 -0.03 -10.79
N ASN A 67 13.27 -0.69 -11.74
CA ASN A 67 13.20 -0.31 -13.15
C ASN A 67 12.30 -1.31 -13.86
N MET A 68 11.05 -0.91 -14.12
CA MET A 68 10.02 -1.78 -14.71
C MET A 68 10.35 -2.14 -16.16
N THR A 69 10.90 -1.20 -16.94
CA THR A 69 11.33 -1.48 -18.32
C THR A 69 12.40 -2.56 -18.37
N LYS A 70 13.38 -2.48 -17.48
CA LYS A 70 14.44 -3.49 -17.33
C LYS A 70 13.86 -4.83 -16.86
N ALA A 71 13.00 -4.80 -15.84
CA ALA A 71 12.34 -6.02 -15.35
C ALA A 71 11.58 -6.73 -16.48
N ALA A 72 10.82 -5.99 -17.30
CA ALA A 72 10.09 -6.58 -18.42
C ALA A 72 10.97 -7.13 -19.54
N ALA A 73 12.20 -6.65 -19.68
CA ALA A 73 13.16 -7.14 -20.66
C ALA A 73 13.94 -8.37 -20.16
N GLU A 74 14.20 -8.46 -18.87
CA GLU A 74 15.10 -9.46 -18.28
C GLU A 74 14.38 -10.59 -17.54
N ASP A 75 13.19 -10.34 -16.99
CA ASP A 75 12.39 -11.31 -16.25
C ASP A 75 11.40 -12.03 -17.20
N PRO A 76 11.58 -13.33 -17.47
CA PRO A 76 10.68 -14.09 -18.34
C PRO A 76 9.27 -14.23 -17.75
N ASP A 77 9.11 -14.09 -16.43
CA ASP A 77 7.84 -14.19 -15.73
C ASP A 77 7.17 -12.83 -15.53
N PHE A 78 7.77 -11.74 -16.05
CA PHE A 78 7.21 -10.40 -15.94
C PHE A 78 5.79 -10.34 -16.54
N PRO A 79 4.80 -9.80 -15.80
CA PRO A 79 3.45 -9.66 -16.32
C PRO A 79 3.40 -8.55 -17.37
N GLN A 80 3.57 -8.90 -18.66
CA GLN A 80 3.55 -7.97 -19.80
C GLN A 80 2.25 -7.14 -19.95
N GLN A 81 1.23 -7.45 -19.14
CA GLN A 81 0.00 -6.67 -19.03
C GLN A 81 0.16 -5.43 -18.14
N CYS A 82 1.22 -5.38 -17.34
CA CYS A 82 1.52 -4.29 -16.42
C CYS A 82 2.30 -3.14 -17.05
N ILE A 83 2.58 -3.22 -18.36
CA ILE A 83 3.15 -2.13 -19.14
C ILE A 83 2.08 -1.59 -20.08
N GLY A 84 2.02 -0.26 -20.19
CA GLY A 84 1.26 0.42 -21.23
C GLY A 84 2.13 0.97 -22.35
N TYR A 85 1.63 0.84 -23.56
CA TYR A 85 2.26 1.32 -24.78
C TYR A 85 1.38 2.36 -25.49
N VAL A 86 2.02 3.17 -26.33
CA VAL A 86 1.30 3.90 -27.37
C VAL A 86 0.90 2.90 -28.45
N ASN A 87 -0.41 2.76 -28.70
CA ASN A 87 -0.99 1.79 -29.64
C ASN A 87 -0.82 0.32 -29.23
N GLY A 88 -1.23 0.00 -27.99
CA GLY A 88 -1.00 -1.29 -27.30
C GLY A 88 -1.58 -2.58 -27.90
N VAL A 89 -2.12 -2.55 -29.12
CA VAL A 89 -2.51 -3.78 -29.84
C VAL A 89 -1.30 -4.68 -30.09
N THR A 90 -0.13 -4.10 -30.33
CA THR A 90 1.10 -4.86 -30.63
C THR A 90 1.99 -5.12 -29.42
N ARG A 91 1.68 -4.56 -28.24
CA ARG A 91 2.53 -4.58 -27.01
C ARG A 91 4.01 -4.29 -27.28
N THR A 92 4.25 -3.43 -28.26
CA THR A 92 5.57 -3.08 -28.78
C THR A 92 5.51 -1.62 -29.23
N GLY A 93 6.59 -0.87 -29.01
CA GLY A 93 6.64 0.56 -29.34
C GLY A 93 7.00 1.43 -28.13
N ALA A 94 6.84 2.74 -28.28
CA ALA A 94 7.09 3.70 -27.21
C ALA A 94 6.15 3.46 -26.03
N LEU A 95 6.67 3.59 -24.81
CA LEU A 95 5.88 3.51 -23.60
C LEU A 95 4.93 4.69 -23.54
N TYR A 96 3.73 4.44 -23.04
CA TYR A 96 2.81 5.52 -22.78
C TYR A 96 3.30 6.31 -21.55
N GLU A 97 3.36 7.63 -21.68
CA GLU A 97 3.89 8.52 -20.64
C GLU A 97 3.14 8.38 -19.30
N PHE A 98 1.83 8.13 -19.33
CA PHE A 98 0.98 7.96 -18.14
C PHE A 98 0.57 6.50 -17.89
N SER A 99 1.40 5.54 -18.31
CA SER A 99 1.24 4.16 -17.85
C SER A 99 2.53 3.67 -17.24
N PRO A 100 2.49 3.00 -16.07
CA PRO A 100 1.31 2.78 -15.22
C PRO A 100 0.88 4.05 -14.46
N ASN A 101 -0.42 4.17 -14.12
CA ASN A 101 -1.02 5.30 -13.37
C ASN A 101 -1.75 4.85 -12.09
N GLY A 102 -1.99 5.76 -11.15
CA GLY A 102 -2.74 5.48 -9.92
C GLY A 102 -1.90 4.68 -8.94
N LEU A 103 -0.63 5.05 -8.80
CA LEU A 103 0.27 4.40 -7.87
C LEU A 103 -0.28 4.54 -6.45
N ALA A 104 -0.38 3.43 -5.73
CA ALA A 104 -0.91 3.41 -4.38
C ALA A 104 -0.14 2.41 -3.52
N TYR A 105 0.44 2.89 -2.41
CA TYR A 105 1.21 2.05 -1.50
C TYR A 105 0.28 1.41 -0.48
N ASP A 106 0.44 0.10 -0.28
CA ASP A 106 -0.47 -0.67 0.54
C ASP A 106 -0.26 -0.51 2.06
N GLY A 107 0.74 0.28 2.46
CA GLY A 107 1.15 0.43 3.85
C GLY A 107 1.99 -0.73 4.39
N ASP A 108 2.32 -1.73 3.56
CA ASP A 108 3.02 -2.94 3.96
C ASP A 108 4.15 -3.26 2.96
N SER A 109 3.88 -4.04 1.92
CA SER A 109 4.90 -4.58 1.03
C SER A 109 4.60 -4.47 -0.46
N ARG A 110 3.59 -3.68 -0.86
CA ARG A 110 3.23 -3.54 -2.27
C ARG A 110 2.95 -2.11 -2.71
N LEU A 111 3.39 -1.80 -3.92
CA LEU A 111 2.94 -0.63 -4.68
C LEU A 111 1.99 -1.10 -5.76
N TYR A 112 0.70 -0.82 -5.60
CA TYR A 112 -0.33 -1.06 -6.60
C TYR A 112 -0.36 0.04 -7.64
N PHE A 113 -0.68 -0.29 -8.87
CA PHE A 113 -0.86 0.68 -9.94
C PHE A 113 -1.75 0.10 -11.05
N ALA A 114 -2.41 0.97 -11.80
CA ALA A 114 -3.20 0.63 -12.97
C ALA A 114 -2.38 0.81 -14.26
N ALA A 115 -2.22 -0.23 -15.05
CA ALA A 115 -1.62 -0.16 -16.38
C ALA A 115 -2.69 -0.13 -17.47
N PHE A 116 -2.57 0.79 -18.43
CA PHE A 116 -3.41 0.82 -19.63
C PHE A 116 -2.63 1.35 -20.84
N ASP A 117 -3.13 1.09 -22.05
CA ASP A 117 -2.49 1.54 -23.29
C ASP A 117 -3.16 2.79 -23.86
N ARG A 118 -2.35 3.67 -24.45
CA ARG A 118 -2.88 4.81 -25.20
C ARG A 118 -3.40 4.33 -26.55
N PHE A 119 -4.65 4.67 -26.89
CA PHE A 119 -5.31 4.32 -28.17
C PHE A 119 -5.49 2.82 -28.45
N GLY A 120 -5.22 1.94 -27.48
CA GLY A 120 -5.31 0.48 -27.66
C GLY A 120 -6.70 -0.12 -27.42
N MET A 121 -7.68 0.68 -26.98
CA MET A 121 -8.96 0.20 -26.41
C MET A 121 -8.74 -0.92 -25.37
N THR A 122 -7.64 -0.88 -24.63
CA THR A 122 -7.36 -1.89 -23.62
C THR A 122 -7.94 -1.46 -22.28
N ALA A 123 -8.51 -2.43 -21.58
CA ALA A 123 -8.98 -2.24 -20.23
C ALA A 123 -7.79 -1.95 -19.30
N SER A 124 -8.00 -1.13 -18.27
CA SER A 124 -7.02 -0.97 -17.19
C SER A 124 -6.77 -2.29 -16.50
N ARG A 125 -5.51 -2.55 -16.15
CA ARG A 125 -5.11 -3.71 -15.35
C ARG A 125 -4.53 -3.24 -14.03
N LEU A 126 -5.02 -3.79 -12.92
CA LEU A 126 -4.40 -3.61 -11.62
C LEU A 126 -3.18 -4.51 -11.53
N CYS A 127 -2.04 -3.90 -11.27
CA CYS A 127 -0.76 -4.55 -11.10
C CYS A 127 -0.15 -4.09 -9.78
N PHE A 128 0.90 -4.77 -9.35
CA PHE A 128 1.67 -4.33 -8.21
C PHE A 128 3.16 -4.66 -8.36
N TYR A 129 3.98 -3.88 -7.68
CA TYR A 129 5.36 -4.25 -7.36
C TYR A 129 5.42 -4.70 -5.90
N SER A 130 6.02 -5.86 -5.64
CA SER A 130 6.20 -6.44 -4.31
C SER A 130 7.62 -6.19 -3.82
N PHE A 131 7.76 -5.46 -2.70
CA PHE A 131 9.05 -5.24 -2.05
C PHE A 131 9.63 -6.54 -1.46
N GLU A 132 8.77 -7.47 -1.04
CA GLU A 132 9.18 -8.75 -0.46
C GLU A 132 9.84 -9.68 -1.48
N THR A 133 9.25 -9.77 -2.66
CA THR A 133 9.71 -10.68 -3.72
C THR A 133 10.56 -9.97 -4.78
N ASN A 134 10.64 -8.64 -4.71
CA ASN A 134 11.30 -7.80 -5.71
C ASN A 134 10.83 -8.11 -7.14
N SER A 135 9.51 -8.23 -7.31
CA SER A 135 8.90 -8.65 -8.58
C SER A 135 7.59 -7.93 -8.85
N PHE A 136 7.21 -7.87 -10.12
CA PHE A 136 5.92 -7.33 -10.56
C PHE A 136 4.87 -8.44 -10.64
N GLY A 137 3.63 -8.12 -10.30
CA GLY A 137 2.49 -9.03 -10.34
C GLY A 137 1.26 -8.39 -10.98
N LEU A 138 0.44 -9.22 -11.64
CA LEU A 138 -0.89 -8.83 -12.11
C LEU A 138 -1.90 -9.22 -11.03
N ALA A 139 -2.73 -8.27 -10.59
CA ALA A 139 -3.82 -8.53 -9.64
C ALA A 139 -5.14 -8.79 -10.37
N ALA A 140 -5.54 -7.95 -11.33
CA ALA A 140 -6.78 -8.15 -12.08
C ALA A 140 -6.91 -7.23 -13.30
N SER A 141 -7.94 -7.49 -14.13
CA SER A 141 -8.47 -6.49 -15.07
C SER A 141 -9.53 -5.63 -14.37
N LEU A 142 -9.40 -4.31 -14.47
CA LEU A 142 -10.28 -3.34 -13.83
C LEU A 142 -11.44 -2.89 -14.73
N GLY A 143 -11.25 -2.90 -16.06
CA GLY A 143 -12.26 -2.43 -17.01
C GLY A 143 -11.88 -1.07 -17.61
N PRO A 144 -12.72 -0.02 -17.55
CA PRO A 144 -12.42 1.30 -18.11
C PRO A 144 -11.08 1.90 -17.63
N THR A 145 -10.67 3.00 -18.28
CA THR A 145 -9.45 3.72 -17.91
C THR A 145 -9.55 4.24 -16.48
N VAL A 146 -8.62 3.77 -15.64
CA VAL A 146 -8.38 4.31 -14.31
C VAL A 146 -7.52 5.54 -14.49
N THR A 147 -8.05 6.68 -14.10
CA THR A 147 -7.36 7.97 -14.24
C THR A 147 -6.77 8.48 -12.93
N ALA A 148 -7.09 7.80 -11.83
CA ALA A 148 -6.71 8.16 -10.47
C ALA A 148 -6.98 6.98 -9.54
N ALA A 149 -6.12 6.75 -8.55
CA ALA A 149 -6.38 5.76 -7.52
C ALA A 149 -5.72 6.13 -6.21
N ALA A 150 -6.20 5.55 -5.13
CA ALA A 150 -5.60 5.59 -3.81
C ALA A 150 -5.72 4.21 -3.16
N PHE A 151 -4.90 3.98 -2.14
CA PHE A 151 -4.99 2.78 -1.32
C PHE A 151 -5.49 3.14 0.07
N ASP A 152 -6.44 2.35 0.57
CA ASP A 152 -6.82 2.38 1.97
C ASP A 152 -6.07 1.27 2.73
N PRO A 153 -5.08 1.61 3.58
CA PRO A 153 -4.33 0.63 4.38
C PRO A 153 -5.17 -0.04 5.48
N ASN A 154 -6.21 0.63 5.98
CA ASN A 154 -7.06 0.14 7.05
C ASN A 154 -7.94 -1.02 6.57
N THR A 155 -8.65 -0.83 5.47
CA THR A 155 -9.50 -1.86 4.87
C THR A 155 -8.79 -2.73 3.83
N TYR A 156 -7.54 -2.37 3.49
CA TYR A 156 -6.72 -3.02 2.47
C TYR A 156 -7.43 -3.08 1.12
N GLN A 157 -7.87 -1.90 0.69
CA GLN A 157 -8.66 -1.70 -0.52
C GLN A 157 -7.96 -0.75 -1.48
N TYR A 158 -7.93 -1.14 -2.75
CA TYR A 158 -7.59 -0.24 -3.84
C TYR A 158 -8.86 0.49 -4.28
N VAL A 159 -8.83 1.82 -4.21
CA VAL A 159 -9.97 2.70 -4.46
C VAL A 159 -9.66 3.57 -5.67
N TRP A 160 -10.59 3.67 -6.62
CA TRP A 160 -10.40 4.51 -7.80
C TRP A 160 -11.71 5.11 -8.27
N ILE A 161 -11.60 6.17 -9.08
CA ILE A 161 -12.74 6.78 -9.76
C ILE A 161 -12.63 6.43 -11.24
N ASP A 162 -13.69 5.85 -11.80
CA ASP A 162 -13.75 5.62 -13.23
C ASP A 162 -13.83 6.97 -13.95
N GLN A 163 -13.11 7.10 -15.06
CA GLN A 163 -13.26 8.28 -15.91
C GLN A 163 -14.71 8.41 -16.38
N GLY A 164 -15.29 9.61 -16.30
CA GLY A 164 -16.59 9.91 -16.90
C GLY A 164 -16.51 9.85 -18.43
N ALA A 165 -16.52 8.63 -18.99
CA ALA A 165 -16.29 8.40 -20.40
C ALA A 165 -17.48 8.89 -21.24
N LEU A 166 -17.24 9.90 -22.08
CA LEU A 166 -18.11 10.33 -23.19
C LEU A 166 -19.58 10.60 -22.81
N GLN A 167 -19.98 11.81 -22.39
CA GLN A 167 -21.27 12.46 -22.76
C GLN A 167 -21.37 13.93 -22.32
N SER A 168 -22.21 14.66 -23.05
CA SER A 168 -22.74 15.99 -22.78
C SER A 168 -23.52 16.05 -21.46
N GLU A 169 -23.10 16.93 -20.55
CA GLU A 169 -23.85 17.50 -19.42
C GLU A 169 -24.30 16.60 -18.24
N GLY A 170 -23.93 15.33 -18.14
CA GLY A 170 -24.40 14.49 -17.00
C GLY A 170 -23.40 13.52 -16.35
N GLY A 171 -22.08 13.63 -16.58
CA GLY A 171 -21.12 12.61 -16.17
C GLY A 171 -21.09 12.35 -14.66
N ILE A 172 -21.58 11.16 -14.27
CA ILE A 172 -21.68 10.68 -12.88
C ILE A 172 -20.30 10.21 -12.41
N LEU A 173 -19.86 10.67 -11.24
CA LEU A 173 -18.70 10.11 -10.55
C LEU A 173 -19.00 8.67 -10.13
N VAL A 174 -18.14 7.72 -10.52
CA VAL A 174 -18.28 6.30 -10.16
C VAL A 174 -17.09 5.91 -9.31
N LEU A 175 -17.33 5.67 -8.01
CA LEU A 175 -16.31 5.25 -7.07
C LEU A 175 -16.27 3.72 -7.02
N GLN A 176 -15.08 3.17 -7.15
CA GLN A 176 -14.83 1.74 -7.22
C GLN A 176 -13.91 1.31 -6.09
N PHE A 177 -14.19 0.13 -5.55
CA PHE A 177 -13.41 -0.50 -4.48
C PHE A 177 -13.00 -1.90 -4.92
N ALA A 178 -11.75 -2.25 -4.66
CA ALA A 178 -11.25 -3.62 -4.76
C ALA A 178 -10.60 -4.02 -3.44
N ARG A 179 -11.23 -4.94 -2.70
CA ARG A 179 -10.60 -5.55 -1.51
C ARG A 179 -9.57 -6.54 -1.97
N LEU A 180 -8.36 -6.41 -1.42
CA LEU A 180 -7.23 -7.25 -1.79
C LEU A 180 -6.92 -8.28 -0.70
N ASP A 181 -6.41 -9.43 -1.12
CA ASP A 181 -5.85 -10.42 -0.22
C ASP A 181 -4.45 -9.96 0.20
N ARG A 182 -4.24 -9.71 1.50
CA ARG A 182 -2.95 -9.23 2.05
C ARG A 182 -1.77 -10.17 1.77
N THR A 183 -2.01 -11.45 1.53
CA THR A 183 -0.94 -12.44 1.31
C THR A 183 -0.54 -12.52 -0.16
N THR A 184 -1.52 -12.49 -1.06
CA THR A 184 -1.32 -12.74 -2.49
C THR A 184 -1.36 -11.47 -3.33
N GLY A 185 -1.88 -10.39 -2.77
CA GLY A 185 -2.15 -9.12 -3.43
C GLY A 185 -3.26 -9.16 -4.49
N GLN A 186 -4.00 -10.27 -4.58
CA GLN A 186 -5.06 -10.49 -5.55
C GLN A 186 -6.39 -9.88 -5.09
N ILE A 187 -7.27 -9.54 -6.04
CA ILE A 187 -8.62 -9.03 -5.71
C ILE A 187 -9.47 -10.17 -5.14
N MET A 188 -10.08 -9.91 -3.98
CA MET A 188 -11.08 -10.79 -3.34
C MET A 188 -12.51 -10.37 -3.70
N GLU A 189 -12.77 -9.07 -3.70
CA GLU A 189 -14.11 -8.51 -3.89
C GLU A 189 -14.01 -7.17 -4.62
N ARG A 190 -15.04 -6.85 -5.42
CA ARG A 190 -15.19 -5.54 -6.07
C ARG A 190 -16.56 -4.96 -5.77
N VAL A 191 -16.59 -3.67 -5.48
CA VAL A 191 -17.81 -2.92 -5.21
C VAL A 191 -17.79 -1.63 -6.02
N THR A 192 -18.94 -1.27 -6.57
CA THR A 192 -19.17 0.01 -7.25
C THR A 192 -20.15 0.86 -6.44
N ASN A 193 -19.88 2.16 -6.34
CA ASN A 193 -20.76 3.12 -5.71
C ASN A 193 -20.95 4.37 -6.59
N THR A 194 -22.19 4.80 -6.76
CA THR A 194 -22.58 5.98 -7.53
C THR A 194 -23.41 6.98 -6.72
N LEU A 195 -23.70 6.69 -5.44
CA LEU A 195 -24.55 7.51 -4.60
C LEU A 195 -23.71 8.35 -3.64
N PHE A 196 -23.94 9.66 -3.71
CA PHE A 196 -23.20 10.64 -2.92
C PHE A 196 -24.15 11.64 -2.28
N ARG A 197 -23.74 12.17 -1.13
CA ARG A 197 -24.46 13.21 -0.39
C ARG A 197 -23.64 14.48 -0.35
N ASP A 198 -24.13 15.56 -0.96
CA ASP A 198 -23.45 16.86 -0.93
C ASP A 198 -23.62 17.53 0.42
N VAL A 199 -22.63 17.32 1.29
CA VAL A 199 -22.61 17.93 2.63
C VAL A 199 -21.80 19.23 2.66
N THR A 200 -21.53 19.84 1.50
CA THR A 200 -20.82 21.12 1.39
C THR A 200 -21.60 22.24 2.07
N THR A 201 -22.92 22.27 1.87
CA THR A 201 -23.80 23.31 2.43
C THR A 201 -24.96 22.76 3.26
N ASP A 202 -25.38 21.52 3.02
CA ASP A 202 -26.46 20.86 3.77
C ASP A 202 -26.04 19.45 4.21
N PRO A 203 -25.80 19.20 5.51
CA PRO A 203 -25.42 17.87 5.99
C PRO A 203 -26.50 16.80 5.74
N ASN A 204 -27.75 17.19 5.44
CA ASN A 204 -28.87 16.31 5.18
C ASN A 204 -29.30 16.28 3.71
N ALA A 205 -28.49 16.81 2.78
CA ALA A 205 -28.79 16.80 1.35
C ALA A 205 -29.23 15.41 0.88
N PRO A 206 -30.13 15.25 -0.10
CA PRO A 206 -30.50 13.93 -0.59
C PRO A 206 -29.30 13.23 -1.25
N ALA A 207 -29.24 11.90 -1.14
CA ALA A 207 -28.26 11.13 -1.86
C ALA A 207 -28.62 11.09 -3.36
N ALA A 208 -27.65 11.38 -4.22
CA ALA A 208 -27.82 11.38 -5.66
C ALA A 208 -26.49 11.06 -6.36
N GLU A 209 -26.58 10.81 -7.65
CA GLU A 209 -25.42 10.77 -8.53
C GLU A 209 -24.82 12.17 -8.68
N LEU A 210 -23.49 12.26 -8.74
CA LEU A 210 -22.82 13.56 -8.80
C LEU A 210 -22.98 14.24 -10.16
N PRO A 211 -23.27 15.56 -10.21
CA PRO A 211 -23.45 16.29 -11.45
C PRO A 211 -22.13 16.80 -12.06
N PHE A 212 -20.98 16.59 -11.40
CA PHE A 212 -19.68 17.03 -11.91
C PHE A 212 -18.85 15.86 -12.42
N THR A 213 -18.17 16.08 -13.55
CA THR A 213 -17.39 15.05 -14.22
C THR A 213 -15.97 14.97 -13.66
N TYR A 214 -15.57 13.77 -13.23
CA TYR A 214 -14.17 13.43 -13.01
C TYR A 214 -13.52 13.05 -14.35
N ARG A 215 -12.69 13.94 -14.90
CA ARG A 215 -12.06 13.76 -16.22
C ARG A 215 -10.63 13.20 -16.16
N GLY A 216 -10.09 13.11 -14.95
CA GLY A 216 -8.72 12.74 -14.63
C GLY A 216 -8.18 13.62 -13.52
N GLY A 217 -7.18 13.11 -12.79
CA GLY A 217 -6.58 13.75 -11.62
C GLY A 217 -6.22 12.68 -10.61
N ASP A 218 -6.12 13.02 -9.33
CA ASP A 218 -5.48 12.13 -8.35
C ASP A 218 -6.29 11.98 -7.08
N LEU A 219 -6.05 10.87 -6.39
CA LEU A 219 -6.71 10.54 -5.14
C LEU A 219 -5.67 10.29 -4.07
N ALA A 220 -5.95 10.75 -2.87
CA ALA A 220 -5.21 10.37 -1.67
C ALA A 220 -6.20 10.11 -0.55
N ILE A 221 -6.01 9.03 0.22
CA ILE A 221 -6.85 8.69 1.36
C ILE A 221 -6.06 8.96 2.63
N ASP A 222 -6.65 9.72 3.54
CA ASP A 222 -6.04 9.98 4.84
C ASP A 222 -6.30 8.83 5.84
N ALA A 223 -5.64 8.88 7.00
CA ALA A 223 -5.74 7.82 8.00
C ALA A 223 -7.13 7.72 8.65
N THR A 224 -7.98 8.75 8.48
CA THR A 224 -9.34 8.81 9.00
C THR A 224 -10.38 8.28 8.01
N GLY A 225 -9.96 7.98 6.78
CA GLY A 225 -10.86 7.54 5.71
C GLY A 225 -11.43 8.68 4.88
N MET A 226 -10.85 9.88 4.97
CA MET A 226 -11.18 10.95 4.05
C MET A 226 -10.38 10.78 2.77
N LEU A 227 -11.08 10.51 1.67
CA LEU A 227 -10.53 10.50 0.33
C LEU A 227 -10.56 11.92 -0.22
N TYR A 228 -9.40 12.47 -0.55
CA TYR A 228 -9.24 13.73 -1.25
C TYR A 228 -9.06 13.45 -2.73
N GLY A 229 -9.83 14.16 -3.57
CA GLY A 229 -9.76 14.06 -5.01
C GLY A 229 -9.49 15.42 -5.63
N SER A 230 -8.56 15.44 -6.58
CA SER A 230 -8.33 16.57 -7.46
C SER A 230 -8.67 16.16 -8.88
N SER A 231 -9.34 17.01 -9.65
CA SER A 231 -9.58 16.74 -11.07
C SER A 231 -9.23 17.94 -11.93
N VAL A 232 -8.55 17.65 -13.05
CA VAL A 232 -8.15 18.64 -14.04
C VAL A 232 -8.82 18.32 -15.38
N GLY A 233 -9.48 19.31 -15.96
CA GLY A 233 -9.98 19.21 -17.33
C GLY A 233 -8.83 19.14 -18.35
N THR A 234 -9.08 18.49 -19.50
CA THR A 234 -8.12 18.42 -20.61
C THR A 234 -7.59 19.81 -21.00
N GLY A 235 -6.26 19.95 -21.11
CA GLY A 235 -5.61 21.22 -21.49
C GLY A 235 -5.48 22.24 -20.36
N GLY A 236 -5.54 21.80 -19.09
CA GLY A 236 -5.47 22.70 -17.92
C GLY A 236 -6.78 23.44 -17.63
N GLY A 237 -7.92 22.90 -18.10
CA GLY A 237 -9.26 23.48 -17.93
C GLY A 237 -9.83 23.30 -16.51
N PHE A 238 -11.16 23.44 -16.37
CA PHE A 238 -11.91 23.46 -15.10
C PHE A 238 -11.36 22.47 -14.06
N LYS A 239 -11.14 23.00 -12.86
CA LYS A 239 -10.54 22.30 -11.73
C LYS A 239 -11.56 21.99 -10.66
N TYR A 240 -11.50 20.79 -10.11
CA TYR A 240 -12.26 20.40 -8.92
C TYR A 240 -11.33 19.92 -7.83
N PHE A 241 -11.60 20.33 -6.59
CA PHE A 241 -11.01 19.72 -5.40
C PHE A 241 -12.14 19.37 -4.44
N PHE A 242 -12.17 18.12 -3.98
CA PHE A 242 -13.25 17.60 -3.16
C PHE A 242 -12.73 16.56 -2.17
N SER A 243 -13.52 16.29 -1.14
CA SER A 243 -13.28 15.20 -0.21
C SER A 243 -14.50 14.29 -0.13
N ILE A 244 -14.30 12.99 0.00
CA ILE A 244 -15.32 11.97 0.24
C ILE A 244 -15.00 11.29 1.57
N ASP A 245 -15.97 11.27 2.48
CA ASP A 245 -15.91 10.48 3.70
C ASP A 245 -16.27 9.04 3.35
N LEU A 246 -15.30 8.13 3.47
CA LEU A 246 -15.49 6.70 3.19
C LEU A 246 -16.21 5.97 4.33
N ASP A 247 -16.62 6.68 5.39
CA ASP A 247 -17.41 6.19 6.52
C ASP A 247 -16.83 4.92 7.15
N TYR A 248 -15.62 5.03 7.70
CA TYR A 248 -14.96 3.92 8.40
C TYR A 248 -15.78 3.38 9.58
N ALA A 249 -16.70 4.17 10.13
CA ALA A 249 -17.60 3.73 11.18
C ALA A 249 -18.62 2.69 10.67
N ALA A 250 -18.94 2.68 9.38
CA ALA A 250 -19.76 1.64 8.75
C ALA A 250 -19.02 0.30 8.58
N GLY A 251 -17.70 0.26 8.83
CA GLY A 251 -16.87 -0.94 8.77
C GLY A 251 -16.13 -1.07 7.44
N ASP A 252 -16.27 -2.21 6.78
CA ASP A 252 -15.55 -2.52 5.55
C ASP A 252 -16.09 -1.68 4.38
N LEU A 253 -15.23 -0.94 3.66
CA LEU A 253 -15.74 0.01 2.66
C LEU A 253 -16.43 -0.75 1.53
N GLY A 254 -17.52 -0.17 1.04
CA GLY A 254 -18.33 -0.82 0.02
C GLY A 254 -19.11 -2.06 0.49
N ALA A 255 -19.12 -2.41 1.79
CA ALA A 255 -19.85 -3.60 2.27
C ALA A 255 -21.35 -3.59 1.95
N THR A 256 -21.94 -2.41 1.75
CA THR A 256 -23.34 -2.26 1.30
C THR A 256 -23.38 -1.44 0.01
N PRO A 257 -23.58 -2.09 -1.15
CA PRO A 257 -23.81 -1.39 -2.41
C PRO A 257 -24.99 -0.42 -2.27
N GLY A 258 -24.79 0.83 -2.70
CA GLY A 258 -25.82 1.87 -2.62
C GLY A 258 -25.88 2.65 -1.30
N THR A 259 -24.96 2.43 -0.35
CA THR A 259 -24.74 3.38 0.75
C THR A 259 -24.22 4.69 0.18
N ALA A 260 -24.85 5.82 0.53
CA ALA A 260 -24.40 7.11 0.03
C ALA A 260 -23.17 7.60 0.83
N TYR A 261 -22.08 7.90 0.15
CA TYR A 261 -20.93 8.55 0.78
C TYR A 261 -21.13 10.06 0.87
N ALA A 262 -20.77 10.65 2.00
CA ALA A 262 -20.79 12.10 2.14
C ALA A 262 -19.60 12.70 1.39
N TYR A 263 -19.83 13.73 0.58
CA TYR A 263 -18.75 14.47 -0.06
C TYR A 263 -18.88 15.97 0.21
N ARG A 264 -17.74 16.66 0.17
CA ARG A 264 -17.64 18.11 0.17
C ARG A 264 -16.93 18.56 -1.09
N LEU A 265 -17.56 19.44 -1.84
CA LEU A 265 -16.93 20.17 -2.93
C LEU A 265 -16.20 21.38 -2.33
N ILE A 266 -14.87 21.29 -2.24
CA ILE A 266 -14.03 22.29 -1.59
C ILE A 266 -13.70 23.42 -2.57
N HIS A 267 -13.40 23.05 -3.83
CA HIS A 267 -13.18 23.99 -4.92
C HIS A 267 -13.80 23.49 -6.23
N ALA A 268 -14.33 24.42 -7.01
CA ALA A 268 -14.76 24.20 -8.38
C ALA A 268 -14.50 25.48 -9.18
N ASP A 269 -13.76 25.37 -10.28
CA ASP A 269 -13.65 26.50 -11.21
C ASP A 269 -15.02 26.81 -11.83
N PRO A 270 -15.30 28.09 -12.13
CA PRO A 270 -16.53 28.47 -12.82
C PRO A 270 -16.62 27.76 -14.17
N ALA A 271 -17.82 27.38 -14.62
CA ALA A 271 -18.04 26.72 -15.91
C ALA A 271 -17.67 27.56 -17.15
N ASP A 272 -17.29 28.83 -16.98
CA ASP A 272 -16.73 29.69 -18.02
C ASP A 272 -15.21 29.52 -18.05
N SER A 273 -14.69 28.87 -19.10
CA SER A 273 -13.25 28.59 -19.25
C SER A 273 -12.39 29.84 -19.48
N THR A 274 -13.01 31.02 -19.63
CA THR A 274 -12.31 32.32 -19.65
C THR A 274 -12.16 32.93 -18.26
N GLN A 275 -12.84 32.36 -17.25
CA GLN A 275 -12.79 32.73 -15.84
C GLN A 275 -12.15 31.62 -15.00
N VAL A 276 -11.11 30.97 -15.53
CA VAL A 276 -10.25 30.11 -14.70
C VAL A 276 -9.75 30.98 -13.55
N SER A 277 -9.93 30.48 -12.32
CA SER A 277 -9.58 31.24 -11.13
C SER A 277 -8.12 31.73 -11.23
N THR A 278 -7.87 32.99 -10.87
CA THR A 278 -6.51 33.56 -10.82
C THR A 278 -5.68 33.04 -9.64
N LEU A 279 -6.29 32.18 -8.81
CA LEU A 279 -5.67 31.37 -7.77
C LEU A 279 -4.77 30.32 -8.45
N THR A 280 -3.63 30.82 -8.89
CA THR A 280 -2.48 30.04 -9.33
C THR A 280 -1.88 29.45 -8.05
N GLY A 281 -1.83 28.12 -7.96
CA GLY A 281 -1.55 27.43 -6.70
C GLY A 281 -2.76 26.65 -6.19
N PHE A 282 -3.27 25.72 -7.00
CA PHE A 282 -4.26 24.73 -6.55
C PHE A 282 -3.63 23.35 -6.61
N ALA A 283 -4.11 22.45 -5.76
CA ALA A 283 -3.84 21.01 -5.74
C ALA A 283 -4.30 20.25 -7.00
N THR A 284 -4.44 20.95 -8.11
CA THR A 284 -4.62 20.43 -9.47
C THR A 284 -3.31 20.11 -10.15
N ALA A 285 -2.23 20.13 -9.39
CA ALA A 285 -1.01 19.48 -9.79
C ALA A 285 -1.34 17.98 -9.95
N ASP A 286 -0.73 17.35 -10.95
CA ASP A 286 -1.08 16.04 -11.51
C ASP A 286 -0.95 14.84 -10.54
N GLN A 287 -0.85 15.07 -9.22
CA GLN A 287 -0.60 14.07 -8.18
C GLN A 287 -1.13 14.54 -6.81
N LEU A 288 -1.62 13.61 -5.99
CA LEU A 288 -1.89 13.80 -4.57
C LEU A 288 -1.30 12.65 -3.73
N ALA A 289 -0.71 12.98 -2.58
CA ALA A 289 -0.17 12.01 -1.63
C ALA A 289 -0.15 12.63 -0.22
N PHE A 290 -0.17 11.83 0.84
CA PHE A 290 0.00 12.32 2.20
C PHE A 290 1.43 12.11 2.71
N ASP A 291 2.02 13.10 3.38
CA ASP A 291 3.26 12.90 4.12
C ASP A 291 3.02 12.22 5.48
N ALA A 292 4.10 11.85 6.18
CA ALA A 292 3.99 11.22 7.51
C ALA A 292 3.45 12.14 8.61
N ASP A 293 3.41 13.45 8.37
CA ASP A 293 2.81 14.43 9.28
C ASP A 293 1.30 14.61 8.99
N GLY A 294 0.74 13.86 8.03
CA GLY A 294 -0.66 13.93 7.63
C GLY A 294 -0.98 15.15 6.76
N ARG A 295 0.03 15.82 6.18
CA ARG A 295 -0.19 16.90 5.23
C ARG A 295 -0.45 16.33 3.85
N LEU A 296 -1.45 16.88 3.18
CA LEU A 296 -1.71 16.58 1.78
C LEU A 296 -0.65 17.30 0.94
N ILE A 297 0.10 16.55 0.16
CA ILE A 297 1.14 17.00 -0.77
C ILE A 297 0.60 16.85 -2.18
N SER A 298 0.79 17.88 -2.99
CA SER A 298 0.48 17.86 -4.42
C SER A 298 1.76 18.12 -5.21
N GLN A 299 1.90 17.45 -6.36
CA GLN A 299 3.07 17.60 -7.22
C GLN A 299 2.68 18.09 -8.62
N ASP A 300 3.33 19.17 -9.06
CA ASP A 300 3.35 19.58 -10.46
C ASP A 300 4.40 18.71 -11.18
N SER A 301 3.91 17.76 -11.97
CA SER A 301 4.78 16.81 -12.67
C SER A 301 5.66 17.52 -13.69
N GLU A 302 5.17 18.56 -14.38
CA GLU A 302 5.92 19.29 -15.40
C GLU A 302 7.06 20.11 -14.81
N ARG A 303 6.87 20.64 -13.59
CA ARG A 303 7.86 21.47 -12.90
C ARG A 303 8.65 20.76 -11.82
N GLY A 304 8.34 19.50 -11.51
CA GLY A 304 8.95 18.75 -10.41
C GLY A 304 8.83 19.48 -9.06
N ILE A 305 7.74 20.21 -8.85
CA ILE A 305 7.45 20.97 -7.63
C ILE A 305 6.50 20.15 -6.76
N PHE A 306 6.85 19.97 -5.49
CA PHE A 306 6.02 19.37 -4.46
C PHE A 306 5.60 20.46 -3.50
N SER A 307 4.31 20.57 -3.18
CA SER A 307 3.81 21.62 -2.29
C SER A 307 2.72 21.09 -1.37
N VAL A 308 2.65 21.68 -0.17
CA VAL A 308 1.57 21.38 0.78
C VAL A 308 0.27 21.99 0.26
N VAL A 309 -0.79 21.20 0.33
CA VAL A 309 -2.17 21.60 0.02
C VAL A 309 -2.87 22.04 1.30
N ASP A 310 -3.47 23.23 1.28
CA ASP A 310 -4.48 23.64 2.24
C ASP A 310 -5.78 22.90 1.94
N THR A 311 -6.13 21.90 2.75
CA THR A 311 -7.32 21.07 2.56
C THR A 311 -8.64 21.82 2.76
N ALA A 312 -8.63 23.02 3.34
CA ALA A 312 -9.83 23.84 3.50
C ALA A 312 -10.19 24.62 2.22
N THR A 313 -9.19 24.88 1.36
CA THR A 313 -9.36 25.70 0.14
C THR A 313 -9.00 24.93 -1.14
N GLY A 314 -8.20 23.88 -1.03
CA GLY A 314 -7.55 23.20 -2.16
C GLY A 314 -6.31 23.92 -2.68
N ALA A 315 -5.95 25.08 -2.12
CA ALA A 315 -4.80 25.86 -2.58
C ALA A 315 -3.46 25.20 -2.19
N ASN A 316 -2.42 25.42 -2.98
CA ASN A 316 -1.05 24.98 -2.72
C ASN A 316 -0.04 26.07 -3.14
N GLY A 317 1.22 25.91 -2.75
CA GLY A 317 2.29 26.91 -2.95
C GLY A 317 2.91 26.99 -4.36
N GLU A 318 2.25 26.48 -5.41
CA GLU A 318 2.83 26.24 -6.75
C GLU A 318 3.32 27.50 -7.52
N LEU A 319 3.13 28.70 -6.96
CA LEU A 319 3.43 29.98 -7.62
C LEU A 319 4.90 30.26 -7.94
N GLY A 320 5.83 29.34 -7.62
CA GLY A 320 7.26 29.53 -7.91
C GLY A 320 7.88 30.73 -7.21
N VAL A 321 7.17 31.34 -6.24
CA VAL A 321 7.65 32.43 -5.40
C VAL A 321 8.53 31.83 -4.31
N GLU A 322 9.83 32.12 -4.35
CA GLU A 322 10.77 31.67 -3.33
C GLU A 322 10.25 32.08 -1.93
N GLY A 323 9.98 31.11 -1.05
CA GLY A 323 9.43 31.33 0.30
C GLY A 323 8.01 30.83 0.57
N VAL A 324 7.34 30.15 -0.37
CA VAL A 324 6.16 29.30 -0.08
C VAL A 324 6.59 27.86 0.22
N ASP A 325 5.77 27.08 0.96
CA ASP A 325 6.04 25.70 1.37
C ASP A 325 6.05 24.71 0.17
N PHE A 326 7.09 24.81 -0.68
CA PHE A 326 7.33 23.87 -1.77
C PHE A 326 8.79 23.43 -1.88
N VAL A 327 9.01 22.29 -2.51
CA VAL A 327 10.32 21.68 -2.79
C VAL A 327 10.43 21.39 -4.29
N ARG A 328 11.59 21.65 -4.90
CA ARG A 328 11.92 21.23 -6.28
C ARG A 328 12.91 20.08 -6.25
N LEU A 329 12.66 19.04 -7.04
CA LEU A 329 13.52 17.86 -7.08
C LEU A 329 14.48 17.86 -8.28
N PHE A 330 15.76 18.08 -7.98
CA PHE A 330 16.84 17.95 -8.95
C PHE A 330 17.65 16.68 -8.68
N GLN A 331 17.95 15.91 -9.73
CA GLN A 331 18.88 14.79 -9.67
C GLN A 331 19.99 15.01 -10.71
N PHE A 332 21.25 15.01 -10.28
CA PHE A 332 22.42 15.28 -11.13
C PHE A 332 22.31 16.60 -11.93
N GLY A 333 21.67 17.63 -11.35
CA GLY A 333 21.45 18.92 -12.00
C GLY A 333 20.31 18.94 -13.03
N VAL A 334 19.56 17.84 -13.16
CA VAL A 334 18.39 17.72 -14.03
C VAL A 334 17.12 17.68 -13.18
N LEU A 335 16.12 18.48 -13.54
CA LEU A 335 14.80 18.43 -12.93
C LEU A 335 14.16 17.07 -13.24
N ARG A 336 13.78 16.32 -12.20
CA ARG A 336 13.08 15.04 -12.37
C ARG A 336 11.57 15.25 -12.27
N THR A 337 10.84 14.67 -13.21
CA THR A 337 9.38 14.73 -13.28
C THR A 337 8.81 13.34 -12.98
N PHE A 338 7.88 13.28 -12.02
CA PHE A 338 7.19 12.05 -11.61
C PHE A 338 5.70 12.21 -11.90
N ALA A 339 5.05 11.16 -12.40
CA ALA A 339 3.67 11.21 -12.87
C ALA A 339 2.69 10.34 -12.10
N ASP A 340 3.15 9.51 -11.15
CA ASP A 340 2.26 8.86 -10.18
C ASP A 340 2.91 8.78 -8.80
N LEU A 341 2.30 9.39 -7.79
CA LEU A 341 2.76 9.31 -6.39
C LEU A 341 1.89 8.36 -5.57
N ALA A 342 2.55 7.54 -4.77
CA ALA A 342 1.93 6.80 -3.67
C ALA A 342 2.57 7.21 -2.35
N SER A 343 1.76 7.39 -1.32
CA SER A 343 2.26 7.61 0.04
C SER A 343 1.87 6.52 1.01
N ALA A 344 2.70 6.35 2.04
CA ALA A 344 2.33 5.65 3.26
C ALA A 344 1.81 6.64 4.31
N LEU A 345 0.55 6.50 4.71
CA LEU A 345 0.17 6.90 6.06
C LEU A 345 0.41 5.73 6.98
N VAL A 346 1.61 5.68 7.57
CA VAL A 346 1.91 4.66 8.58
C VAL A 346 1.21 5.08 9.87
N PHE A 347 -0.01 4.58 10.06
CA PHE A 347 -0.65 4.55 11.36
C PHE A 347 -0.43 3.17 11.99
N GLU A 348 -0.16 3.13 13.29
CA GLU A 348 -0.27 1.87 14.05
C GLU A 348 -1.71 1.36 13.91
N ALA A 349 -1.95 0.40 13.01
CA ALA A 349 -3.22 -0.28 12.95
C ALA A 349 -3.43 -1.00 14.30
N PRO A 350 -4.58 -0.81 14.99
CA PRO A 350 -4.85 -1.54 16.22
C PRO A 350 -4.84 -3.04 15.89
N THR A 351 -3.98 -3.79 16.56
CA THR A 351 -3.94 -5.26 16.46
C THR A 351 -5.35 -5.82 16.65
N PRO A 352 -5.89 -6.64 15.73
CA PRO A 352 -7.21 -7.23 15.91
C PRO A 352 -7.20 -8.06 17.19
N THR A 353 -8.12 -7.75 18.11
CA THR A 353 -8.33 -8.56 19.31
C THR A 353 -8.67 -9.98 18.87
N PRO A 354 -8.01 -11.02 19.41
CA PRO A 354 -8.30 -12.39 19.02
C PRO A 354 -9.77 -12.69 19.27
N SER A 355 -10.48 -13.12 18.22
CA SER A 355 -11.88 -13.56 18.30
C SER A 355 -12.00 -14.67 19.36
N PRO A 356 -13.02 -14.64 20.25
CA PRO A 356 -13.19 -15.68 21.25
C PRO A 356 -13.33 -17.04 20.57
N SER A 357 -12.51 -18.00 21.00
CA SER A 357 -12.54 -19.38 20.51
C SER A 357 -13.95 -19.98 20.67
N PRO A 358 -14.52 -20.63 19.63
CA PRO A 358 -15.84 -21.22 19.74
C PRO A 358 -15.85 -22.34 20.79
N SER A 359 -16.85 -22.28 21.69
CA SER A 359 -17.10 -23.32 22.68
C SER A 359 -17.31 -24.68 21.99
N PRO A 360 -16.73 -25.79 22.50
CA PRO A 360 -16.87 -27.10 21.88
C PRO A 360 -18.34 -27.55 21.85
N SER A 361 -18.77 -28.02 20.68
CA SER A 361 -20.07 -28.64 20.44
C SER A 361 -20.18 -29.99 21.18
N PRO A 362 -21.34 -30.35 21.77
CA PRO A 362 -21.51 -31.62 22.45
C PRO A 362 -21.39 -32.82 21.49
N SER A 363 -20.75 -33.89 21.98
CA SER A 363 -20.51 -35.14 21.26
C SER A 363 -21.83 -35.90 20.94
N PRO A 364 -21.98 -36.47 19.73
CA PRO A 364 -23.17 -37.23 19.37
C PRO A 364 -23.23 -38.61 20.06
N SER A 365 -24.43 -39.00 20.47
CA SER A 365 -24.77 -40.32 21.05
C SER A 365 -24.56 -41.46 20.03
N PRO A 366 -24.11 -42.66 20.47
CA PRO A 366 -23.85 -43.78 19.57
C PRO A 366 -25.14 -44.39 19.00
N SER A 367 -25.07 -44.79 17.73
CA SER A 367 -26.10 -45.49 16.95
C SER A 367 -26.08 -47.01 17.22
N PRO A 368 -27.22 -47.72 17.20
CA PRO A 368 -27.29 -49.15 17.49
C PRO A 368 -26.74 -50.05 16.37
N SER A 369 -26.25 -51.22 16.79
CA SER A 369 -25.60 -52.27 16.00
C SER A 369 -26.58 -53.04 15.10
N PRO A 370 -26.19 -53.38 13.85
CA PRO A 370 -26.96 -54.30 13.00
C PRO A 370 -26.55 -55.78 13.17
N SER A 371 -27.58 -56.62 13.04
CA SER A 371 -27.71 -58.09 13.13
C SER A 371 -26.89 -58.90 12.10
N PRO A 372 -26.58 -60.20 12.33
CA PRO A 372 -25.65 -60.97 11.49
C PRO A 372 -26.28 -61.72 10.29
N SER A 373 -25.48 -61.78 9.21
CA SER A 373 -25.22 -62.78 8.13
C SER A 373 -26.33 -63.70 7.57
N PRO A 374 -26.24 -64.05 6.26
CA PRO A 374 -25.86 -65.45 5.97
C PRO A 374 -24.87 -65.69 4.79
N SER A 375 -23.98 -66.67 5.05
CA SER A 375 -23.43 -67.81 4.25
C SER A 375 -22.82 -67.65 2.84
N PRO A 376 -21.69 -68.35 2.54
CA PRO A 376 -20.97 -68.28 1.26
C PRO A 376 -21.44 -69.31 0.21
N SER A 377 -21.11 -69.07 -1.06
CA SER A 377 -21.16 -70.03 -2.18
C SER A 377 -19.83 -70.02 -2.94
N PRO A 378 -19.38 -71.15 -3.53
CA PRO A 378 -17.96 -71.40 -3.82
C PRO A 378 -17.48 -70.91 -5.20
N SER A 379 -16.14 -70.89 -5.28
CA SER A 379 -15.22 -70.51 -6.36
C SER A 379 -15.49 -71.14 -7.73
N PRO A 380 -15.07 -70.44 -8.81
CA PRO A 380 -13.96 -70.99 -9.60
C PRO A 380 -12.80 -70.01 -9.87
N SER A 381 -11.62 -70.59 -9.99
CA SER A 381 -10.30 -70.07 -10.39
C SER A 381 -9.92 -70.71 -11.74
N PRO A 382 -8.82 -70.34 -12.46
CA PRO A 382 -8.02 -69.10 -12.57
C PRO A 382 -7.85 -68.63 -14.04
N SER A 383 -7.25 -67.45 -14.28
CA SER A 383 -6.01 -67.21 -15.10
C SER A 383 -5.68 -65.70 -15.21
N PRO A 384 -4.52 -65.23 -15.72
CA PRO A 384 -3.44 -64.69 -14.90
C PRO A 384 -3.07 -63.20 -15.16
N SER A 385 -2.18 -62.75 -14.26
CA SER A 385 -1.47 -61.47 -14.06
C SER A 385 -1.16 -60.56 -15.28
N PRO A 386 -1.02 -59.23 -15.04
CA PRO A 386 0.36 -58.73 -14.94
C PRO A 386 0.66 -57.80 -13.73
N SER A 387 1.79 -58.12 -13.10
CA SER A 387 2.79 -57.34 -12.36
C SER A 387 2.46 -55.90 -11.90
N PRO A 388 2.53 -55.59 -10.58
CA PRO A 388 2.58 -54.22 -10.10
C PRO A 388 3.98 -53.60 -10.27
N SER A 389 3.98 -52.35 -10.72
CA SER A 389 5.13 -51.44 -10.80
C SER A 389 5.68 -51.11 -9.40
N PRO A 390 7.01 -51.01 -9.21
CA PRO A 390 7.60 -50.67 -7.92
C PRO A 390 7.30 -49.21 -7.52
N SER A 391 6.85 -49.06 -6.28
CA SER A 391 6.55 -47.77 -5.63
C SER A 391 7.83 -46.95 -5.37
N PRO A 392 7.82 -45.61 -5.58
CA PRO A 392 9.01 -44.79 -5.46
C PRO A 392 9.42 -44.54 -3.99
N SER A 393 10.48 -45.27 -3.60
CA SER A 393 11.69 -44.81 -2.89
C SER A 393 11.57 -43.97 -1.60
N HIS A 394 12.19 -44.52 -0.55
CA HIS A 394 12.60 -43.91 0.73
C HIS A 394 13.53 -42.68 0.65
N ARG A 395 13.64 -42.02 -0.52
CA ARG A 395 14.58 -40.92 -0.77
C ARG A 395 14.00 -39.55 -0.37
N ALA A 396 12.70 -39.34 -0.55
CA ALA A 396 12.03 -38.09 -0.18
C ALA A 396 12.04 -37.84 1.34
N HIS A 397 11.89 -38.90 2.15
CA HIS A 397 11.87 -38.79 3.60
C HIS A 397 13.25 -38.44 4.18
N ARG A 398 14.34 -38.94 3.57
CA ARG A 398 15.71 -38.64 4.01
C ARG A 398 16.14 -37.21 3.69
N VAL A 399 15.67 -36.64 2.57
CA VAL A 399 15.92 -35.24 2.21
C VAL A 399 15.15 -34.30 3.14
N ALA A 400 13.89 -34.61 3.44
CA ALA A 400 13.09 -33.82 4.39
C ALA A 400 13.71 -33.79 5.80
N VAL A 401 14.21 -34.92 6.28
CA VAL A 401 14.89 -35.00 7.59
C VAL A 401 16.22 -34.23 7.58
N ALA A 402 17.00 -34.30 6.50
CA ALA A 402 18.26 -33.55 6.40
C ALA A 402 18.04 -32.04 6.39
N ILE A 403 17.01 -31.54 5.68
CA ILE A 403 16.63 -30.12 5.67
C ILE A 403 16.17 -29.68 7.06
N ALA A 404 15.33 -30.48 7.73
CA ALA A 404 14.86 -30.16 9.08
C ALA A 404 16.01 -30.06 10.11
N VAL A 405 17.01 -30.95 10.01
CA VAL A 405 18.19 -30.91 10.87
C VAL A 405 19.06 -29.68 10.57
N ALA A 406 19.27 -29.35 9.29
CA ALA A 406 20.05 -28.16 8.91
C ALA A 406 19.41 -26.86 9.40
N VAL A 407 18.08 -26.74 9.30
CA VAL A 407 17.32 -25.60 9.82
C VAL A 407 17.42 -25.51 11.35
N ALA A 408 17.29 -26.64 12.06
CA ALA A 408 17.42 -26.65 13.52
C ALA A 408 18.82 -26.23 13.99
N VAL A 409 19.87 -26.63 13.28
CA VAL A 409 21.26 -26.22 13.56
C VAL A 409 21.45 -24.74 13.27
N ALA A 410 20.95 -24.23 12.14
CA ALA A 410 21.04 -22.81 11.82
C ALA A 410 20.38 -21.95 12.91
N VAL A 411 19.14 -22.29 13.31
CA VAL A 411 18.40 -21.57 14.35
C VAL A 411 19.13 -21.58 15.69
N THR A 412 19.67 -22.72 16.11
CA THR A 412 20.41 -22.82 17.38
C THR A 412 21.70 -21.99 17.36
N VAL A 413 22.42 -21.92 16.24
CA VAL A 413 23.59 -21.06 16.08
C VAL A 413 23.19 -19.57 16.14
N THR A 414 22.14 -19.16 15.44
CA THR A 414 21.70 -17.75 15.45
C THR A 414 21.27 -17.30 16.83
N VAL A 415 20.56 -18.14 17.58
CA VAL A 415 20.16 -17.87 18.97
C VAL A 415 21.39 -17.77 19.88
N ALA A 416 22.36 -18.67 19.74
CA ALA A 416 23.59 -18.63 20.54
C ALA A 416 24.39 -17.34 20.28
N VAL A 417 24.49 -16.89 19.02
CA VAL A 417 25.15 -15.64 18.65
C VAL A 417 24.42 -14.42 19.23
N ALA A 418 23.08 -14.39 19.12
CA ALA A 418 22.29 -13.30 19.70
C ALA A 418 22.44 -13.21 21.23
N VAL A 419 22.45 -14.34 21.93
CA VAL A 419 22.68 -14.40 23.38
C VAL A 419 24.09 -13.93 23.74
N ALA A 420 25.11 -14.33 22.97
CA ALA A 420 26.48 -13.86 23.19
C ALA A 420 26.62 -12.35 23.02
N ILE A 421 25.96 -11.76 22.01
CA ILE A 421 25.95 -10.31 21.77
C ILE A 421 25.24 -9.58 22.93
N ALA A 422 24.12 -10.12 23.42
CA ALA A 422 23.37 -9.54 24.54
C ALA A 422 24.15 -9.58 25.86
N ILE A 423 24.92 -10.65 26.11
CA ILE A 423 25.79 -10.73 27.30
C ILE A 423 26.94 -9.73 27.18
N ALA A 424 27.52 -9.57 25.99
CA ALA A 424 28.60 -8.61 25.75
C ALA A 424 28.15 -7.14 25.93
N SER A 425 26.93 -6.80 25.52
CA SER A 425 26.38 -5.43 25.69
C SER A 425 25.99 -5.11 27.13
N ALA A 426 25.60 -6.12 27.91
CA ALA A 426 25.35 -5.97 29.35
C ALA A 426 26.64 -5.66 30.15
N ASP A 427 27.78 -6.25 29.77
CA ASP A 427 29.07 -6.03 30.43
C ASP A 427 29.67 -4.64 30.10
N ALA A 428 29.37 -4.10 28.90
CA ALA A 428 29.74 -2.72 28.54
C ALA A 428 29.00 -1.66 29.38
N SER A 429 27.75 -1.94 29.76
CA SER A 429 26.92 -1.03 30.56
C SER A 429 27.33 -0.98 32.04
N ALA A 430 27.91 -2.06 32.57
CA ALA A 430 28.43 -2.12 33.94
C ALA A 430 29.73 -1.29 34.13
N ARG A 431 30.55 -1.13 33.09
CA ARG A 431 31.82 -0.38 33.16
C ARG A 431 31.66 1.15 33.13
N VAL A 432 30.53 1.67 32.64
CA VAL A 432 30.28 3.12 32.57
C VAL A 432 29.82 3.70 33.92
N LEU A 433 29.31 2.88 34.84
CA LEU A 433 28.76 3.34 36.12
C LEU A 433 29.78 3.52 37.27
N LEU A 434 31.07 3.22 37.07
CA LEU A 434 32.11 3.29 38.12
C LEU A 434 33.11 4.45 37.97
N LEU A 435 32.80 5.51 37.22
CA LEU A 435 33.62 6.73 37.21
C LEU A 435 33.23 7.66 38.37
N PRO A 436 34.14 7.97 39.32
CA PRO A 436 33.80 8.79 40.48
C PRO A 436 33.57 10.26 40.10
N ARG A 437 32.39 10.78 40.47
CA ARG A 437 31.98 12.20 40.32
C ARG A 437 33.02 13.14 40.96
N ARG A 438 33.76 13.90 40.14
CA ARG A 438 34.58 15.03 40.60
C ARG A 438 33.67 16.14 41.15
N ARG A 439 33.82 16.45 42.45
CA ARG A 439 33.19 17.58 43.14
C ARG A 439 33.56 18.91 42.47
N ARG A 440 32.55 19.68 42.02
CA ARG A 440 32.71 21.09 41.61
C ARG A 440 33.07 21.93 42.84
N ARG A 441 34.24 22.57 42.82
CA ARG A 441 34.74 23.47 43.87
C ARG A 441 34.17 24.87 43.65
N ARG A 442 33.42 25.38 44.64
CA ARG A 442 32.84 26.72 44.71
C ARG A 442 33.97 27.76 44.86
N VAL A 443 34.14 28.65 43.88
CA VAL A 443 35.12 29.75 43.95
C VAL A 443 34.48 30.91 44.71
N ARG A 444 35.14 31.36 45.78
CA ARG A 444 34.76 32.46 46.67
C ARG A 444 35.39 33.75 46.15
N ARG A 445 34.58 34.75 45.81
CA ARG A 445 35.04 36.12 45.51
C ARG A 445 35.68 36.73 46.77
N GLY A 446 36.91 37.20 46.65
CA GLY A 446 37.58 38.04 47.65
C GLY A 446 37.85 39.42 47.03
N ASN A 447 37.40 40.47 47.72
CA ASN A 447 37.84 41.85 47.55
C ASN A 447 39.26 42.00 48.10
N THR A 448 40.12 42.77 47.42
CA THR A 448 41.00 43.78 48.04
C THR A 448 41.47 44.77 46.98
N ALA A 449 41.46 46.04 47.37
CA ALA A 449 41.90 47.21 46.63
C ALA A 449 43.39 47.55 46.89
N ALA A 450 43.84 48.55 46.13
CA ALA A 450 44.96 49.47 46.35
C ALA A 450 46.37 49.04 45.88
N GLY A 451 46.95 49.95 45.09
CA GLY A 451 48.25 49.94 44.44
C GLY A 451 48.20 50.91 43.27
#